data_AF-A0A0R1VLU8-F1
#
_entry.id   AF-A0A0R1VLU8-F1
#
_cell.length_a   1.000
_cell.length_b   1.000
_cell.length_c   1.000
_cell.angle_alpha   90.00
_cell.angle_beta   90.00
_cell.angle_gamma   90.00
#
_symmetry.space_group_name_H-M   'P 1'
#
loop_
_entity.id
_entity.type
_entity.pdbx_description
1 polymer ?
#
loop_
_entity_poly.entity_id
_entity_poly.type
_entity_poly.pdbx_seq_one_letter_code
_entity_poly.pdbx_strand_id
1 'polypeptide(L)'
;MEIFNRHHVSYEHMPYGIADLTVIFKKDALSDQLIDVICNEIQTSLNPDQMQWIDDYAITMAVGEDMKDKLTLCASILYPLGKKDISIQMINQGTSQKTSSASRT
;
A
#
# COMPACT_ATOMS: atom_id res chain seq x y z
N MET A 1 14.19 4.87 -1.75
CA MET A 1 13.52 5.69 -2.79
C MET A 1 14.43 6.05 -3.96
N GLU A 2 15.72 6.30 -3.74
CA GLU A 2 16.65 6.64 -4.82
C GLU A 2 16.74 5.56 -5.92
N ILE A 3 16.75 4.28 -5.54
CA ILE A 3 16.71 3.14 -6.48
C ILE A 3 15.54 3.28 -7.46
N PHE A 4 14.32 3.49 -6.97
CA PHE A 4 13.13 3.65 -7.83
C PHE A 4 13.24 4.86 -8.77
N ASN A 5 13.77 5.99 -8.27
CA ASN A 5 13.96 7.19 -9.07
C ASN A 5 14.95 6.98 -10.23
N ARG A 6 16.05 6.24 -10.00
CA ARG A 6 17.04 5.92 -11.05
C ARG A 6 16.43 5.08 -12.18
N HIS A 7 15.46 4.24 -11.85
CA HIS A 7 14.73 3.40 -12.80
C HIS A 7 13.48 4.09 -13.38
N HIS A 8 13.23 5.36 -13.04
CA HIS A 8 12.03 6.10 -13.43
C HIS A 8 10.72 5.40 -13.03
N VAL A 9 10.74 4.65 -11.92
CA VAL A 9 9.60 3.92 -11.39
C VAL A 9 8.88 4.78 -10.36
N SER A 10 7.60 5.04 -10.62
CA SER A 10 6.69 5.65 -9.64
C SER A 10 6.05 4.56 -8.78
N TYR A 11 5.92 4.83 -7.48
CA TYR A 11 5.17 3.99 -6.53
C TYR A 11 3.90 4.74 -6.09
N GLU A 12 2.86 4.00 -5.73
CA GLU A 12 1.56 4.55 -5.33
C GLU A 12 1.48 4.76 -3.82
N HIS A 13 1.91 3.76 -3.05
CA HIS A 13 1.82 3.76 -1.60
C HIS A 13 3.08 3.14 -1.00
N MET A 14 3.47 3.62 0.18
CA MET A 14 4.60 3.09 0.94
C MET A 14 4.24 2.98 2.43
N PRO A 15 3.39 2.01 2.82
CA PRO A 15 3.18 1.72 4.22
C PRO A 15 4.46 1.18 4.86
N TYR A 16 4.71 1.63 6.08
CA TYR A 16 5.87 1.23 6.87
C TYR A 16 5.42 0.85 8.27
N GLY A 17 5.99 -0.23 8.77
CA GLY A 17 5.92 -0.63 10.16
C GLY A 17 7.15 -0.16 10.93
N ILE A 18 7.29 -0.66 12.16
CA ILE A 18 8.49 -0.41 12.97
C ILE A 18 9.72 -1.08 12.34
N ALA A 19 9.53 -2.25 11.71
CA ALA A 19 10.62 -3.09 11.22
C ALA A 19 10.46 -3.50 9.74
N ASP A 20 9.35 -3.17 9.10
CA ASP A 20 9.04 -3.58 7.74
C ASP A 20 8.68 -2.37 6.87
N LEU A 21 8.97 -2.50 5.58
CA LEU A 21 8.63 -1.53 4.56
C LEU A 21 7.96 -2.26 3.40
N THR A 22 6.75 -1.84 3.04
CA THR A 22 6.07 -2.33 1.84
C THR A 22 5.99 -1.18 0.84
N VAL A 23 6.35 -1.45 -0.42
CA VAL A 23 6.23 -0.48 -1.51
C VAL A 23 5.26 -1.05 -2.53
N ILE A 24 4.25 -0.27 -2.89
CA ILE A 24 3.17 -0.70 -3.77
C ILE A 24 3.25 0.06 -5.09
N PHE A 25 3.27 -0.68 -6.18
CA PHE A 25 3.37 -0.17 -7.54
C PHE A 25 2.07 -0.40 -8.31
N LYS A 26 1.81 0.42 -9.33
CA LYS A 26 0.82 0.05 -10.34
C LYS A 26 1.31 -1.16 -11.12
N LYS A 27 0.40 -2.07 -11.44
CA LYS A 27 0.72 -3.33 -12.13
C LYS A 27 1.42 -3.12 -13.48
N ASP A 28 1.05 -2.06 -14.20
CA ASP A 28 1.60 -1.71 -15.52
C ASP A 28 2.84 -0.82 -15.45
N ALA A 29 3.28 -0.40 -14.26
CA ALA A 29 4.46 0.45 -14.10
C ALA A 29 5.79 -0.32 -14.16
N LEU A 30 5.75 -1.66 -14.08
CA LEU A 30 6.93 -2.52 -13.98
C LEU A 30 6.80 -3.70 -14.93
N SER A 31 7.91 -4.04 -15.60
CA SER A 31 8.07 -5.32 -16.29
C SER A 31 8.79 -6.33 -15.41
N ASP A 32 8.63 -7.62 -15.68
CA ASP A 32 9.31 -8.71 -14.94
C ASP A 32 10.84 -8.48 -14.86
N GLN A 33 11.44 -8.06 -15.97
CA GLN A 33 12.88 -7.73 -16.02
C GLN A 33 13.25 -6.56 -15.10
N LEU A 34 12.40 -5.54 -15.02
CA LEU A 34 12.65 -4.37 -14.18
C LEU A 34 12.47 -4.70 -12.69
N ILE A 35 11.53 -5.59 -12.37
CA ILE A 35 11.34 -6.13 -11.02
C ILE A 35 12.62 -6.82 -10.56
N ASP A 36 13.18 -7.72 -11.37
CA ASP A 36 14.42 -8.44 -11.04
C ASP A 36 15.59 -7.48 -10.79
N VAL A 37 15.76 -6.47 -11.65
CA VAL A 37 16.81 -5.46 -11.51
C VAL A 37 16.66 -4.69 -10.20
N ILE A 38 15.46 -4.19 -9.90
CA ILE A 38 15.19 -3.41 -8.69
C ILE A 38 15.36 -4.25 -7.44
N CYS A 39 14.83 -5.48 -7.42
CA CYS A 39 14.97 -6.41 -6.30
C CYS A 39 16.44 -6.75 -6.03
N ASN A 40 17.23 -7.03 -7.07
CA ASN A 40 18.65 -7.28 -6.91
C ASN A 40 19.40 -6.05 -6.36
N GLU A 41 19.07 -4.85 -6.84
CA GLU A 41 19.70 -3.62 -6.36
C GLU A 41 19.33 -3.31 -4.91
N ILE A 42 18.08 -3.55 -4.51
CA ILE A 42 17.63 -3.46 -3.11
C ILE A 42 18.41 -4.46 -2.26
N GLN A 43 18.49 -5.73 -2.67
CA GLN A 43 19.17 -6.76 -1.90
C GLN A 43 20.67 -6.44 -1.73
N THR A 44 21.33 -6.00 -2.78
CA THR A 44 22.77 -5.69 -2.75
C THR A 44 23.09 -4.40 -2.02
N SER A 45 22.25 -3.38 -2.12
CA SER A 45 22.50 -2.06 -1.53
C SER A 45 22.04 -1.95 -0.08
N LEU A 46 20.91 -2.57 0.26
CA LEU A 46 20.27 -2.44 1.57
C LEU A 46 20.39 -3.70 2.42
N ASN A 47 20.66 -4.86 1.79
CA ASN A 47 20.80 -6.16 2.44
C ASN A 47 19.71 -6.45 3.51
N PRO A 48 18.42 -6.42 3.13
CA PRO A 48 17.34 -6.73 4.06
C PRO A 48 17.41 -8.20 4.48
N ASP A 49 17.00 -8.48 5.73
CA ASP A 49 16.91 -9.84 6.26
C ASP A 49 15.90 -10.69 5.49
N GLN A 50 14.80 -10.07 5.05
CA GLN A 50 13.78 -10.68 4.21
C GLN A 50 13.31 -9.70 3.15
N MET A 51 13.15 -10.20 1.92
CA MET A 51 12.56 -9.49 0.80
C MET A 51 11.60 -10.42 0.09
N GLN A 52 10.38 -9.94 -0.17
CA GLN A 52 9.37 -10.69 -0.89
C GLN A 52 8.73 -9.80 -1.96
N TRP A 53 8.61 -10.33 -3.17
CA TRP A 53 7.75 -9.77 -4.20
C TRP A 53 6.35 -10.38 -4.08
N ILE A 54 5.32 -9.53 -4.08
CA ILE A 54 3.92 -9.95 -4.02
C ILE A 54 3.26 -9.47 -5.31
N ASP A 55 2.92 -10.41 -6.18
CA ASP A 55 2.16 -10.13 -7.39
C ASP A 55 0.65 -10.16 -7.11
N ASP A 56 -0.14 -9.59 -8.03
CA ASP A 56 -1.61 -9.57 -7.96
C ASP A 56 -2.19 -8.99 -6.66
N TYR A 57 -1.67 -7.83 -6.27
CA TYR A 57 -2.16 -7.08 -5.10
C TYR A 57 -3.26 -6.09 -5.47
N ALA A 58 -4.36 -6.09 -4.72
CA ALA A 58 -5.47 -5.14 -4.89
C ALA A 58 -5.63 -4.26 -3.65
N ILE A 59 -5.83 -2.96 -3.86
CA ILE A 59 -6.19 -2.00 -2.81
C ILE A 59 -7.62 -1.56 -3.00
N THR A 60 -8.41 -1.63 -1.94
CA THR A 60 -9.75 -1.04 -1.88
C THR A 60 -9.82 -0.05 -0.74
N MET A 61 -10.37 1.14 -1.00
CA MET A 61 -10.57 2.18 -0.01
C MET A 61 -12.06 2.40 0.23
N ALA A 62 -12.49 2.33 1.48
CA ALA A 62 -13.84 2.71 1.90
C ALA A 62 -13.80 4.13 2.46
N VAL A 63 -14.66 5.01 1.94
CA VAL A 63 -14.77 6.41 2.36
C VAL A 63 -16.21 6.69 2.78
N GLY A 64 -16.38 7.38 3.90
CA GLY A 64 -17.68 7.75 4.44
C GLY A 64 -17.57 8.93 5.40
N GLU A 65 -18.71 9.54 5.68
CA GLU A 65 -18.80 10.58 6.72
C GLU A 65 -18.88 9.93 8.11
N ASP A 66 -18.26 10.59 9.10
CA ASP A 66 -18.21 10.17 10.50
C ASP A 66 -17.69 8.74 10.73
N MET A 67 -16.76 8.27 9.89
CA MET A 67 -16.14 6.95 10.05
C MET A 67 -15.37 6.82 11.37
N LYS A 68 -14.84 7.92 11.90
CA LYS A 68 -14.01 7.95 13.12
C LYS A 68 -14.77 7.53 14.37
N ASP A 69 -16.04 7.90 14.48
CA ASP A 69 -16.82 7.71 15.70
C ASP A 69 -17.70 6.44 15.66
N LYS A 70 -17.67 5.71 14.54
CA LYS A 70 -18.40 4.46 14.34
C LYS A 70 -17.51 3.25 14.63
N LEU A 71 -17.44 2.87 15.90
CA LEU A 71 -16.69 1.70 16.38
C LEU A 71 -16.97 0.42 15.57
N THR A 72 -18.20 0.25 15.09
CA THR A 72 -18.64 -0.96 14.37
C THR A 72 -18.35 -0.94 12.87
N LEU A 73 -17.89 0.18 12.31
CA LEU A 73 -17.76 0.33 10.86
C LEU A 73 -16.70 -0.62 10.27
N CYS A 74 -15.51 -0.66 10.87
CA CYS A 74 -14.47 -1.60 10.44
C CYS A 74 -14.97 -3.04 10.50
N ALA A 75 -15.64 -3.44 11.59
CA ALA A 75 -16.22 -4.77 11.71
C ALA A 75 -17.26 -5.06 10.61
N SER A 76 -18.11 -4.08 10.27
CA SER A 76 -19.12 -4.23 9.23
C SER A 76 -18.53 -4.44 7.82
N ILE A 77 -17.32 -3.94 7.56
CA ILE A 77 -16.59 -4.11 6.30
C ILE A 77 -15.84 -5.45 6.31
N LEU A 78 -15.12 -5.76 7.39
CA LEU A 78 -14.24 -6.93 7.47
C LEU A 78 -15.01 -8.25 7.64
N TYR A 79 -16.12 -8.24 8.37
CA TYR A 79 -16.87 -9.46 8.69
C TYR A 79 -17.43 -10.19 7.45
N PRO A 80 -18.07 -9.50 6.48
CA PRO A 80 -18.49 -10.15 5.24
C PRO A 80 -17.33 -10.69 4.39
N LEU A 81 -16.17 -10.05 4.41
CA LEU A 81 -14.97 -10.52 3.70
C LEU A 81 -14.46 -11.82 4.30
N GLY A 82 -14.37 -11.89 5.63
CA GLY A 82 -14.01 -13.11 6.36
C GLY A 82 -15.00 -14.26 6.12
N LYS A 83 -16.30 -13.97 6.03
CA LYS A 83 -17.32 -14.98 5.65
C LYS A 83 -17.15 -15.56 4.25
N LYS A 84 -16.48 -14.84 3.35
CA LYS A 84 -16.17 -15.28 1.99
C LYS A 84 -14.74 -15.83 1.86
N ASP A 85 -14.04 -16.01 2.98
CA ASP A 85 -12.65 -16.46 3.01
C ASP A 85 -11.70 -15.57 2.20
N ILE A 86 -11.99 -14.25 2.19
CA ILE A 86 -11.13 -13.26 1.56
C ILE A 86 -10.09 -12.80 2.58
N SER A 87 -8.83 -13.17 2.33
CA SER A 87 -7.70 -12.76 3.16
C SER A 87 -7.36 -11.28 3.00
N ILE A 88 -7.13 -10.60 4.12
CA ILE A 88 -6.80 -9.18 4.15
C ILE A 88 -5.35 -9.04 4.63
N GLN A 89 -4.48 -8.59 3.73
CA GLN A 89 -3.05 -8.49 4.00
C GLN A 89 -2.69 -7.26 4.84
N MET A 90 -3.41 -6.15 4.65
CA MET A 90 -3.14 -4.90 5.33
C MET A 90 -4.43 -4.11 5.53
N ILE A 91 -4.56 -3.49 6.69
CA ILE A 91 -5.57 -2.48 6.97
C ILE A 91 -4.82 -1.21 7.34
N ASN A 92 -5.04 -0.15 6.56
CA ASN A 92 -4.50 1.17 6.86
C ASN A 92 -5.65 2.15 7.10
N GLN A 93 -5.77 2.64 8.34
CA GLN A 93 -6.73 3.68 8.71
C GLN A 93 -5.95 4.95 9.05
N GLY A 94 -5.88 5.87 8.08
CA GLY A 94 -5.30 7.20 8.30
C GLY A 94 -6.18 8.07 9.22
N THR A 95 -5.62 9.17 9.70
CA THR A 95 -6.32 10.18 10.52
C THR A 95 -7.02 11.26 9.68
N SER A 96 -7.18 11.08 8.37
CA SER A 96 -7.65 12.13 7.47
C SER A 96 -9.12 12.49 7.70
N GLN A 97 -9.34 13.49 8.55
CA GLN A 97 -10.59 14.23 8.65
C GLN A 97 -10.44 15.47 7.78
N LYS A 98 -11.08 15.46 6.59
CA LYS A 98 -11.25 16.60 5.66
C LYS A 98 -10.05 17.57 5.55
N THR A 99 -9.12 17.34 4.62
CA THR A 99 -8.43 18.47 3.96
C THR A 99 -9.34 18.99 2.84
N SER A 100 -10.37 19.75 3.22
CA SER A 100 -11.08 20.59 2.26
C SER A 100 -10.21 21.81 1.95
N SER A 101 -9.34 21.72 0.95
CA SER A 101 -8.79 22.89 0.27
C SER A 101 -9.86 23.43 -0.67
N ALA A 102 -10.87 24.09 -0.11
CA ALA A 102 -11.75 24.94 -0.90
C ALA A 102 -10.95 26.17 -1.35
N SER A 103 -10.28 26.07 -2.50
CA SER A 103 -9.86 27.24 -3.25
C SER A 103 -11.12 27.89 -3.79
N ARG A 104 -11.62 28.92 -3.10
CA ARG A 104 -12.61 29.83 -3.66
C ARG A 104 -11.92 30.63 -4.76
N THR A 105 -12.40 30.45 -6.00
CA THR A 105 -12.33 31.49 -7.03
C THR A 105 -13.56 32.38 -6.91
#